data_AF-A0A0R2RJP4-F1
#
_entry.id   AF-A0A0R2RJP4-F1
#
_cell.length_a   1.000
_cell.length_b   1.000
_cell.length_c   1.000
_cell.angle_alpha   90.00
_cell.angle_beta   90.00
_cell.angle_gamma   90.00
#
_symmetry.space_group_name_H-M   'P 1'
#
loop_
_entity.id
_entity.type
_entity.pdbx_description
1 polymer ?
#
loop_
_entity_poly.entity_id
_entity_poly.type
_entity_poly.pdbx_seq_one_letter_code
_entity_poly.pdbx_strand_id
1 'polypeptide(L)' 'MRTTLDLAKPVLEELKAWQKREGRTLGELASQLLAEGLRAKKKSGVREDGPRLQWRSQPMGAKINLHDKDAVFRAMGEG' A
#
# COMPACT_ATOMS: atom_id res chain seq x y z
N MET A 1 -23.18 1.78 5.56
CA MET A 1 -22.97 1.93 7.01
C MET A 1 -23.31 3.37 7.38
N ARG A 2 -24.05 3.63 8.46
CA ARG A 2 -24.44 4.98 8.88
C ARG A 2 -23.60 5.37 10.09
N THR A 3 -22.74 6.35 9.92
CA THR A 3 -21.84 6.86 10.97
C THR A 3 -22.13 8.34 11.15
N THR A 4 -22.23 8.79 12.40
CA THR A 4 -22.32 10.22 12.73
C THR A 4 -20.90 10.76 12.83
N LEU A 5 -20.57 11.75 12.01
CA LEU A 5 -19.27 12.41 11.99
C LEU A 5 -19.48 13.91 12.17
N ASP A 6 -18.78 14.50 13.14
CA ASP A 6 -18.78 15.95 13.33
C ASP A 6 -17.89 16.61 12.28
N LEU A 7 -18.53 17.38 11.39
CA LEU A 7 -17.85 18.15 10.34
C LEU A 7 -17.88 19.63 10.71
N ALA A 8 -16.76 20.33 10.48
CA ALA A 8 -16.73 21.78 10.59
C ALA A 8 -17.73 22.41 9.62
N LYS A 9 -18.44 23.45 10.06
CA LYS A 9 -19.42 24.21 9.25
C LYS A 9 -18.92 24.57 7.83
N PRO A 10 -17.70 25.10 7.62
CA PRO A 10 -17.23 25.42 6.26
C PRO A 10 -17.14 24.18 5.36
N VAL A 11 -16.63 23.06 5.88
CA VAL A 11 -16.51 21.80 5.14
C VAL A 11 -17.88 21.26 4.75
N LEU A 12 -18.86 21.36 5.64
CA LEU A 12 -20.23 20.92 5.38
C LEU A 12 -20.90 21.73 4.27
N GLU A 13 -20.70 23.05 4.25
CA GLU A 13 -21.28 23.92 3.22
C GLU A 13 -20.66 23.67 1.84
N GLU A 14 -19.34 23.46 1.78
CA GLU A 14 -18.66 23.06 0.54
C GLU A 14 -19.16 21.72 0.01
N LEU A 15 -19.29 20.70 0.88
CA LEU A 15 -19.82 19.40 0.49
C LEU A 15 -21.27 19.48 -0.03
N LYS A 16 -22.12 20.31 0.58
CA LYS A 16 -23.49 20.56 0.07
C LYS A 16 -23.50 21.28 -1.28
N ALA A 17 -22.62 22.26 -1.47
CA ALA A 17 -22.49 22.94 -2.75
C ALA A 17 -22.06 21.96 -3.85
N TRP A 18 -21.14 21.05 -3.52
CA TRP A 18 -20.69 20.01 -4.43
C TRP A 18 -21.78 18.97 -4.71
N GLN A 19 -22.56 18.60 -3.69
CA GLN A 19 -23.73 17.74 -3.81
C GLN A 19 -24.74 18.27 -4.83
N LYS A 20 -25.06 19.58 -4.76
CA LYS A 20 -25.98 20.24 -5.70
C LYS A 20 -25.47 20.23 -7.15
N ARG A 21 -24.15 20.19 -7.34
CA ARG A 21 -23.53 20.21 -8.67
C ARG A 21 -23.45 18.83 -9.31
N GLU A 22 -23.12 17.79 -8.54
CA GLU A 22 -22.94 16.43 -9.08
C GLU A 22 -24.18 15.54 -8.99
N GLY A 23 -25.18 15.90 -8.19
CA GLY A 23 -26.39 15.08 -8.00
C GLY A 23 -26.14 13.78 -7.21
N ARG A 24 -24.97 13.62 -6.58
CA ARG A 24 -24.62 12.48 -5.73
C ARG A 24 -25.09 12.69 -4.29
N THR A 25 -25.06 11.65 -3.46
CA THR A 25 -25.39 11.81 -2.04
C THR A 25 -24.22 12.43 -1.26
N LEU A 26 -24.53 13.17 -0.19
CA LEU A 26 -23.52 13.75 0.70
C LEU A 26 -22.57 12.68 1.27
N GLY A 27 -23.12 11.50 1.59
CA GLY A 27 -22.34 10.38 2.14
C GLY A 27 -21.34 9.79 1.15
N GLU A 28 -21.70 9.69 -0.13
CA GLU A 28 -20.79 9.21 -1.19
C GLU A 28 -19.64 10.21 -1.40
N LEU A 29 -19.94 11.49 -1.52
CA LEU A 29 -18.94 12.55 -1.70
C LEU A 29 -17.99 12.62 -0.49
N ALA A 30 -18.53 12.58 0.72
CA ALA A 30 -17.73 12.55 1.93
C ALA A 30 -16.86 11.30 2.01
N SER A 31 -17.39 10.12 1.67
CA SER A 31 -16.64 8.86 1.68
C SER A 31 -15.50 8.86 0.66
N GLN A 32 -15.75 9.39 -0.55
CA GLN A 32 -14.72 9.52 -1.58
C GLN A 32 -13.61 10.45 -1.11
N LEU A 33 -13.95 11.65 -0.62
CA LEU A 33 -12.97 12.64 -0.15
C LEU A 33 -12.15 12.10 1.03
N LEU A 34 -12.80 11.41 1.98
CA LEU A 34 -12.13 10.75 3.09
C LEU A 34 -11.20 9.64 2.62
N ALA A 35 -11.62 8.81 1.66
CA ALA A 35 -10.77 7.75 1.10
C ALA A 35 -9.52 8.31 0.43
N GLU A 36 -9.65 9.41 -0.33
CA GLU A 36 -8.53 10.11 -0.96
C GLU A 36 -7.58 10.70 0.10
N GLY A 37 -8.11 11.39 1.11
CA GLY A 37 -7.31 11.94 2.22
C GLY A 37 -6.56 10.86 3.01
N LEU A 38 -7.22 9.73 3.32
CA LEU A 38 -6.58 8.59 3.99
C LEU A 38 -5.49 7.95 3.14
N ARG A 39 -5.70 7.82 1.82
CA ARG A 39 -4.66 7.34 0.89
C ARG A 39 -3.48 8.29 0.83
N ALA A 40 -3.72 9.60 0.78
CA ALA A 40 -2.68 10.61 0.79
C ALA A 40 -1.88 10.56 2.09
N LYS A 41 -2.55 10.45 3.24
CA LYS A 41 -1.91 10.29 4.55
C LYS A 41 -1.08 9.00 4.63
N LYS A 42 -1.56 7.89 4.08
CA LYS A 42 -0.81 6.63 4.02
C LYS A 42 0.43 6.72 3.13
N LYS A 43 0.41 7.59 2.10
CA LYS A 43 1.57 7.83 1.23
C LYS A 43 2.57 8.83 1.84
N SER A 44 2.10 9.82 2.61
CA SER A 44 2.93 10.86 3.21
C SER A 44 3.48 10.48 4.59
N GLY A 45 2.82 9.58 5.32
CA GLY A 45 3.42 8.88 6.44
C GLY A 45 4.56 8.04 5.92
N VAL A 46 5.75 8.23 6.50
CA VAL A 46 6.83 7.23 6.55
C VAL A 46 6.17 5.88 6.48
N ARG A 47 6.45 5.07 5.44
CA ARG A 47 5.96 3.69 5.30
C ARG A 47 5.87 3.16 6.72
N GLU A 48 4.67 2.85 7.22
CA GLU A 48 4.61 1.95 8.35
C GLU A 48 5.38 0.75 7.84
N ASP A 49 6.62 0.62 8.31
CA ASP A 49 7.55 -0.43 7.96
C ASP A 49 6.91 -1.67 8.56
N GLY A 50 5.85 -2.17 7.89
CA GLY A 50 5.49 -3.57 7.96
C GLY A 50 6.79 -4.33 7.84
N PRO A 51 6.99 -5.38 8.65
CA PRO A 51 8.31 -5.88 9.02
C PRO A 51 9.21 -5.87 7.81
N ARG A 52 10.23 -4.99 7.83
CA ARG A 52 11.17 -4.85 6.70
C ARG A 52 11.62 -6.26 6.33
N LEU A 53 11.45 -6.62 5.07
CA LEU A 53 11.97 -7.89 4.57
C LEU A 53 13.48 -7.92 4.85
N GLN A 54 13.89 -8.63 5.90
CA GLN A 54 15.29 -8.78 6.25
C GLN A 54 15.83 -9.96 5.47
N TRP A 55 16.51 -9.66 4.37
CA TRP A 55 17.29 -10.66 3.63
C TRP A 55 18.39 -11.22 4.55
N ARG A 56 18.23 -12.47 4.98
CA ARG A 56 19.28 -13.19 5.70
C ARG A 56 20.30 -13.67 4.68
N SER A 57 21.43 -12.98 4.62
CA SER A 57 22.59 -13.41 3.84
C SER A 57 23.68 -13.89 4.78
N GLN A 58 24.19 -15.08 4.53
CA GLN A 58 25.38 -15.63 5.21
C GLN A 58 26.28 -16.25 4.14
N PRO A 59 27.61 -16.03 4.21
CA PRO A 59 28.53 -16.74 3.32
C PRO A 59 28.44 -18.24 3.58
N MET A 60 27.86 -18.98 2.63
CA MET A 60 27.71 -20.44 2.72
C MET A 60 28.94 -21.22 2.25
N GLY A 61 29.94 -20.53 1.69
CA GLY A 61 31.14 -21.16 1.12
C GLY A 61 30.78 -22.10 -0.04
N ALA A 62 30.74 -21.57 -1.26
CA ALA A 62 30.38 -22.36 -2.44
C ALA A 62 31.30 -23.58 -2.57
N LYS A 63 30.73 -24.78 -2.45
CA LYS A 63 31.47 -26.06 -2.59
C LYS A 63 31.67 -26.48 -4.05
N ILE A 64 31.01 -25.78 -4.96
CA ILE A 64 31.06 -26.00 -6.40
C ILE A 64 31.42 -24.69 -7.09
N ASN A 65 32.09 -24.79 -8.24
CA ASN A 65 32.29 -23.64 -9.10
C ASN A 65 30.97 -23.27 -9.78
N LEU A 66 30.35 -22.17 -9.37
CA LEU A 66 29.10 -21.70 -9.96
C LEU A 66 29.26 -21.22 -11.41
N HIS A 67 30.49 -21.03 -11.89
CA HIS A 67 30.78 -20.73 -13.29
C HIS A 67 30.84 -21.99 -14.17
N ASP A 68 30.91 -23.18 -13.56
CA ASP A 68 30.83 -24.46 -14.26
C ASP A 68 29.38 -24.92 -14.28
N LYS A 69 28.77 -24.83 -15.46
CA LYS A 69 27.38 -25.23 -15.69
C LYS A 69 27.16 -26.69 -15.29
N ASP A 70 28.05 -27.60 -15.68
CA ASP A 70 27.89 -29.03 -15.41
C ASP A 70 28.04 -29.34 -13.92
N ALA A 71 28.89 -28.60 -13.19
CA ALA A 71 29.00 -28.71 -11.73
C ALA A 71 27.71 -28.28 -11.01
N VAL A 72 27.02 -27.27 -11.54
CA VAL A 72 25.73 -26.82 -11.01
C VAL A 72 24.62 -27.85 -11.27
N PHE A 73 24.50 -28.37 -12.50
CA PHE A 73 23.49 -29.40 -12.81
C PHE A 73 23.68 -30.66 -11.96
N ARG A 74 24.93 -31.12 -11.79
CA ARG A 74 25.25 -32.25 -10.90
C ARG A 74 24.86 -31.99 -9.45
N ALA A 75 25.06 -30.77 -8.94
CA ALA A 75 24.70 -30.42 -7.57
C ALA A 75 23.18 -30.27 -7.35
N MET A 76 22.41 -29.98 -8.41
CA MET A 76 20.94 -29.93 -8.37
C MET A 76 20.29 -31.32 -8.49
N GLY A 77 21.07 -32.38 -8.71
CA GLY A 77 20.55 -33.74 -8.88
C GLY A 77 19.89 -33.99 -10.24
N GLU A 78 20.11 -33.09 -11.21
CA GLU A 78 19.68 -33.25 -12.60
C GLU A 78 20.77 -33.97 -13.41
N GLY A 79 21.12 -35.19 -12.98
CA GLY A 79 22.10 -36.08 -13.61
C GLY A 79 21.53 -37.46 -13.85
#